data_AF-A0A1X0SYC6-F1
#
_entry.id   AF-A0A1X0SYC6-F1
#
_cell.length_a   1.000
_cell.length_b   1.000
_cell.length_c   1.000
_cell.angle_alpha   90.00
_cell.angle_beta   90.00
_cell.angle_gamma   90.00
#
_symmetry.space_group_name_H-M   'P 1'
#
loop_
_entity.id
_entity.type
_entity.pdbx_description
1 polymer ?
#
loop_
_entity_poly.entity_id
_entity_poly.type
_entity_poly.pdbx_seq_one_letter_code
_entity_poly.pdbx_strand_id
1 'polypeptide(L)'
;MAEVRITKIICGSCEGTGECRLLAPAPCLWCKGARRLPTADALHYANTVYMLAGGGYIAGDHDLEVMRKMEAQAECIYALSGAVPPWKEPNHGR
;
A
#
# COMPACT_ATOMS: atom_id res chain seq x y z
N MET A 1 8.12 -28.17 9.31
CA MET A 1 8.50 -27.26 8.21
C MET A 1 8.54 -25.86 8.78
N ALA A 2 9.63 -25.10 8.59
CA ALA A 2 9.68 -23.72 9.04
C ALA A 2 8.82 -22.86 8.10
N GLU A 3 7.83 -22.18 8.66
CA GLU A 3 6.97 -21.26 7.91
C GLU A 3 7.79 -20.01 7.54
N VAL A 4 7.94 -19.76 6.24
CA VAL A 4 8.65 -18.57 5.75
C VAL A 4 7.75 -17.36 5.96
N ARG A 5 8.18 -16.41 6.78
CA ARG A 5 7.44 -15.18 7.07
C ARG A 5 8.13 -13.96 6.45
N ILE A 6 7.42 -13.22 5.61
CA ILE A 6 7.87 -11.91 5.11
C ILE A 6 7.75 -10.90 6.26
N THR A 7 8.88 -10.31 6.65
CA THR A 7 8.94 -9.33 7.76
C THR A 7 9.06 -7.89 7.28
N LYS A 8 9.48 -7.68 6.03
CA LYS A 8 9.61 -6.35 5.41
C LYS A 8 9.25 -6.41 3.93
N ILE A 9 8.59 -5.36 3.44
CA ILE A 9 8.15 -5.19 2.05
C ILE A 9 8.75 -3.89 1.51
N ILE A 10 9.05 -3.83 0.20
CA ILE A 10 9.51 -2.59 -0.44
C ILE A 10 8.48 -1.48 -0.22
N CYS A 11 8.93 -0.28 0.15
CA CYS A 11 8.03 0.82 0.40
C CYS A 11 7.32 1.23 -0.89
N GLY A 12 6.00 1.06 -0.95
CA GLY A 12 5.20 1.40 -2.13
C GLY A 12 5.15 2.89 -2.44
N SER A 13 5.32 3.76 -1.44
CA SER A 13 5.28 5.22 -1.63
C SER A 13 6.48 5.77 -2.40
N CYS A 14 7.68 5.24 -2.13
CA CYS A 14 8.90 5.67 -2.82
C CYS A 14 9.45 4.62 -3.78
N GLU A 15 8.73 3.51 -4.00
CA GLU A 15 9.16 2.38 -4.84
C GLU A 15 10.59 1.88 -4.49
N GLY A 16 10.96 1.97 -3.21
CA GLY A 16 12.29 1.56 -2.73
C GLY A 16 13.44 2.54 -2.96
N THR A 17 13.22 3.75 -3.49
CA THR A 17 14.29 4.77 -3.60
C THR A 17 14.74 5.29 -2.22
N GLY A 18 13.80 5.36 -1.27
CA GLY A 18 14.02 5.97 0.05
C GLY A 18 13.80 7.48 0.05
N GLU A 19 13.45 8.07 -1.09
CA GLU A 19 13.32 9.51 -1.27
C GLU A 19 11.86 9.91 -1.51
N CYS A 20 11.46 11.06 -0.97
CA CYS A 20 10.18 11.66 -1.27
C CYS A 20 10.27 12.40 -2.62
N ARG A 21 9.62 11.87 -3.67
CA ARG A 21 9.66 12.48 -5.02
C ARG A 21 9.14 13.92 -5.05
N LEU A 22 8.18 14.27 -4.19
CA LEU A 22 7.59 15.62 -4.13
C LEU A 22 8.46 16.64 -3.39
N LEU A 23 9.38 16.19 -2.54
CA LEU A 23 10.17 17.03 -1.65
C LEU A 23 11.68 16.75 -1.78
N ALA A 24 12.12 16.19 -2.91
CA ALA A 24 13.51 15.79 -3.08
C ALA A 24 14.47 17.00 -2.90
N PRO A 25 15.56 16.88 -2.10
CA PRO A 25 16.08 15.66 -1.47
C PRO A 25 15.64 15.46 -0.01
N ALA A 26 14.37 15.12 0.23
CA ALA A 26 13.87 14.71 1.55
C ALA A 26 13.68 13.18 1.65
N PRO A 27 13.90 12.57 2.83
CA PRO A 27 13.61 11.15 3.04
C PRO A 27 12.11 10.87 2.83
N CYS A 28 11.80 9.69 2.30
CA CYS A 28 10.41 9.24 2.14
C CYS A 28 9.67 9.28 3.48
N LEU A 29 8.50 9.91 3.52
CA LEU A 29 7.74 10.10 4.77
C LEU A 29 7.22 8.78 5.38
N TRP A 30 6.97 7.78 4.54
CA TRP A 30 6.51 6.46 4.97
C TRP A 30 7.64 5.61 5.56
N CYS A 31 8.69 5.35 4.77
CA CYS A 31 9.78 4.48 5.22
C CYS A 31 10.93 5.22 5.92
N LYS A 32 10.87 6.55 6.02
CA LYS A 32 11.90 7.41 6.63
C LYS A 32 13.30 7.17 6.05
N GLY A 33 13.37 6.94 4.74
CA GLY A 33 14.62 6.61 4.04
C GLY A 33 15.04 5.13 4.09
N ALA A 34 14.35 4.26 4.83
CA ALA A 34 14.72 2.85 4.99
C ALA A 34 14.47 1.98 3.75
N ARG A 35 13.80 2.52 2.71
CA ARG A 35 13.44 1.85 1.43
C ARG A 35 12.46 0.67 1.55
N ARG A 36 12.29 0.11 2.75
CA ARG A 36 11.39 -0.98 3.08
C ARG A 36 10.59 -0.64 4.33
N LEU A 37 9.37 -1.17 4.40
CA LEU A 37 8.49 -1.07 5.56
C LEU A 37 8.41 -2.43 6.26
N PRO A 38 8.33 -2.48 7.59
CA PRO A 38 7.81 -3.65 8.30
C PRO A 38 6.46 -4.10 7.70
N THR A 39 6.19 -5.41 7.68
CA THR A 39 4.96 -5.94 7.05
C THR A 39 3.68 -5.29 7.61
N ALA A 40 3.62 -5.02 8.91
CA ALA A 40 2.48 -4.34 9.52
C ALA A 40 2.28 -2.92 8.96
N ASP A 41 3.37 -2.15 8.81
CA ASP A 41 3.32 -0.79 8.26
C ASP A 41 3.01 -0.81 6.76
N ALA A 42 3.47 -1.84 6.04
CA ALA A 42 3.12 -2.04 4.64
C ALA A 42 1.62 -2.33 4.47
N LEU A 43 1.02 -3.15 5.36
CA LEU A 43 -0.42 -3.39 5.37
C LEU A 43 -1.21 -2.11 5.72
N HIS A 44 -0.72 -1.30 6.66
CA HIS A 44 -1.31 0.00 6.93
C HIS A 44 -1.27 0.92 5.69
N TYR A 45 -0.13 0.98 5.00
CA TYR A 45 0.01 1.70 3.73
C TYR A 45 -0.97 1.20 2.67
N ALA A 46 -1.16 -0.11 2.54
CA ALA A 46 -2.10 -0.70 1.59
C ALA A 46 -3.55 -0.26 1.87
N ASN A 47 -3.96 -0.23 3.14
CA ASN A 47 -5.28 0.30 3.52
C ASN A 47 -5.45 1.76 3.13
N THR A 48 -4.43 2.59 3.37
CA THR A 48 -4.47 4.01 2.98
C THR A 48 -4.57 4.18 1.46
N VAL A 49 -3.81 3.41 0.69
CA VAL A 49 -3.85 3.46 -0.78
C VAL A 49 -5.23 3.04 -1.30
N TYR A 50 -5.80 1.96 -0.76
CA TYR A 50 -7.13 1.50 -1.14
C TYR A 50 -8.21 2.56 -0.84
N MET A 51 -8.17 3.16 0.36
CA MET A 51 -9.10 4.24 0.73
C MET A 51 -8.96 5.46 -0.19
N LEU A 52 -7.72 5.88 -0.49
CA LEU A 52 -7.45 7.01 -1.38
C LEU A 52 -7.85 6.72 -2.83
N ALA A 53 -7.76 5.46 -3.28
CA ALA A 53 -8.21 5.05 -4.60
C ALA A 53 -9.70 5.38 -4.78
N GLY A 54 -10.55 4.83 -3.91
CA GLY A 54 -11.99 5.05 -3.93
C GLY A 54 -12.37 6.50 -3.63
N GLY A 55 -11.73 7.12 -2.64
CA GLY A 55 -11.96 8.53 -2.30
C GLY A 55 -11.65 9.48 -3.45
N GLY A 56 -10.51 9.29 -4.13
CA GLY A 56 -10.13 10.11 -5.28
C GLY A 56 -11.03 9.89 -6.49
N TYR A 57 -11.55 8.67 -6.72
CA TYR A 57 -12.53 8.43 -7.78
C TYR A 57 -13.85 9.15 -7.51
N ILE A 58 -14.36 9.07 -6.27
CA ILE A 58 -15.61 9.74 -5.86
C ILE A 58 -15.47 11.27 -5.94
N ALA A 59 -14.32 11.80 -5.52
CA ALA A 59 -14.03 13.24 -5.56
C ALA A 59 -13.78 13.77 -6.99
N GLY A 60 -13.53 12.87 -7.96
CA GLY A 60 -13.19 13.23 -9.34
C GLY A 60 -11.71 13.53 -9.56
N ASP A 61 -10.85 13.29 -8.57
CA ASP A 61 -9.38 13.42 -8.68
C ASP A 61 -8.75 12.27 -9.49
N HIS A 62 -9.41 11.10 -9.48
CA HIS A 62 -8.99 9.91 -10.22
C HIS A 62 -10.06 9.51 -11.25
N ASP A 63 -9.62 9.04 -12.41
CA ASP A 63 -10.48 8.22 -13.26
C ASP A 63 -10.56 6.77 -12.75
N LEU A 64 -11.39 5.96 -13.41
CA LEU A 64 -11.58 4.55 -13.06
C LEU A 64 -10.30 3.72 -13.21
N GLU A 65 -9.41 4.08 -14.15
CA GLU A 65 -8.17 3.36 -14.40
C GLU A 65 -7.17 3.60 -13.25
N VAL A 66 -6.99 4.86 -12.85
CA VAL A 66 -6.15 5.25 -11.71
C VAL A 66 -6.64 4.60 -10.42
N MET A 67 -7.95 4.62 -10.17
CA MET A 67 -8.55 3.92 -9.03
C MET A 67 -8.15 2.44 -9.01
N ARG A 68 -8.40 1.71 -10.10
CA ARG A 68 -8.11 0.26 -10.18
C ARG A 68 -6.62 -0.04 -10.03
N LYS A 69 -5.75 0.81 -10.57
CA LYS A 69 -4.30 0.65 -10.43
C LYS A 69 -3.87 0.77 -8.97
N MET A 70 -4.42 1.73 -8.23
CA MET A 70 -4.15 1.91 -6.81
C MET A 70 -4.71 0.75 -5.96
N GLU A 71 -5.93 0.28 -6.25
CA GLU A 71 -6.49 -0.91 -5.60
C GLU A 71 -5.59 -2.14 -5.83
N ALA A 72 -5.14 -2.37 -7.07
CA ALA A 72 -4.23 -3.46 -7.39
C ALA A 72 -2.89 -3.36 -6.63
N GLN A 73 -2.36 -2.14 -6.46
CA GLN A 73 -1.16 -1.92 -5.64
C GLN A 73 -1.38 -2.33 -4.19
N ALA A 74 -2.51 -1.97 -3.59
CA ALA A 74 -2.86 -2.38 -2.23
C ALA A 74 -2.99 -3.91 -2.13
N GLU A 75 -3.66 -4.54 -3.09
CA GLU A 75 -3.84 -5.99 -3.14
C GLU A 75 -2.52 -6.76 -3.26
N CYS A 76 -1.55 -6.26 -4.03
CA CYS A 76 -0.22 -6.88 -4.11
C CYS A 76 0.46 -6.96 -2.74
N ILE A 77 0.31 -5.95 -1.88
CA ILE A 77 0.92 -5.95 -0.54
C ILE A 77 0.26 -7.02 0.34
N TYR A 78 -1.07 -7.13 0.28
CA TYR A 78 -1.80 -8.19 0.97
C TYR A 78 -1.36 -9.58 0.50
N ALA A 79 -1.27 -9.79 -0.81
CA ALA A 79 -0.79 -11.04 -1.39
C ALA A 79 0.62 -11.41 -0.93
N LEU A 80 1.55 -10.44 -0.88
CA LEU A 80 2.91 -10.64 -0.37
C LEU A 80 2.93 -10.99 1.12
N SER A 81 2.02 -10.42 1.92
CA SER A 81 1.95 -10.71 3.36
C SER A 81 1.26 -12.02 3.71
N GLY A 82 0.55 -12.64 2.75
CA GLY A 82 -0.35 -13.78 3.00
C GLY A 82 -1.64 -13.43 3.74
N ALA A 83 -1.92 -12.14 3.96
CA ALA A 83 -3.14 -11.68 4.61
C ALA A 83 -4.29 -11.49 3.60
N VAL A 84 -5.52 -11.62 4.09
CA VAL A 84 -6.73 -11.31 3.31
C VAL A 84 -7.05 -9.81 3.46
N PRO A 85 -7.30 -9.08 2.36
CA PRO A 85 -7.75 -7.69 2.46
C PRO A 85 -9.11 -7.58 3.15
N PRO A 86 -9.32 -6.60 4.06
CA PRO A 86 -10.56 -6.47 4.82
C PRO A 86 -11.78 -6.25 3.93
N TRP A 87 -11.63 -5.50 2.82
CA TRP A 87 -12.71 -5.27 1.85
C TRP A 87 -13.07 -6.49 0.99
N LYS A 88 -12.29 -7.58 1.08
CA LYS A 88 -12.61 -8.88 0.45
C LYS A 88 -13.09 -9.91 1.45
N GLU A 89 -13.17 -9.56 2.74
CA GLU A 89 -13.74 -10.46 3.72
C GLU A 89 -15.25 -10.63 3.46
N PRO A 90 -15.78 -11.87 3.58
CA PRO A 90 -17.16 -12.18 3.22
C PRO A 90 -18.24 -11.44 4.04
N ASN A 91 -17.86 -10.60 5.01
CA ASN A 91 -18.79 -9.87 5.89
C ASN A 91 -18.66 -8.33 5.77
N HIS A 92 -17.98 -7.78 4.78
CA HIS A 92 -17.88 -6.32 4.56
C HIS A 92 -19.17 -5.74 3.92
N GLY A 93 -20.32 -5.95 4.57
CA GLY A 93 -21.62 -5.52 4.06
C GLY A 93 -22.82 -5.91 4.91
N ARG A 94 -22.72 -5.84 6.24
CA ARG A 94 -23.91 -5.73 7.11
C ARG A 94 -23.99 -4.34 7.70
#